data_AF-A0A6L6GW20-F1
#
_entry.id   AF-A0A6L6GW20-F1
#
_cell.length_a   1.000
_cell.length_b   1.000
_cell.length_c   1.000
_cell.angle_alpha   90.00
_cell.angle_beta   90.00
_cell.angle_gamma   90.00
#
_symmetry.space_group_name_H-M   'P 1'
#
loop_
_entity.id
_entity.type
_entity.pdbx_description
1 polymer ?
#
loop_
_entity_poly.entity_id
_entity_poly.type
_entity_poly.pdbx_seq_one_letter_code
_entity_poly.pdbx_strand_id
1 'polypeptide(L)' 'MSSLDKMWVSFAGIAFLILSMVLIYLSRYKIKYGPVKFVVALVAYVLLILGFFIMVFTVFTGPTGG' A
#
# COMPACT_ATOMS: atom_id res chain seq x y z
N MET A 1 -2.28 -17.04 14.06
CA MET A 1 -1.12 -16.37 13.43
C MET A 1 0.01 -16.39 14.43
N SER A 2 1.10 -17.08 14.08
CA SER A 2 2.36 -16.99 14.82
C SER A 2 2.90 -15.55 14.75
N SER A 3 3.80 -15.17 15.66
CA SER A 3 4.43 -13.83 15.64
C SER A 3 5.16 -13.55 14.32
N LEU A 4 5.66 -14.59 13.66
CA LEU A 4 6.24 -14.52 12.32
C LEU A 4 5.18 -14.14 11.27
N ASP A 5 4.00 -14.74 11.29
CA ASP A 5 2.93 -14.41 10.33
C ASP A 5 2.49 -12.95 10.46
N LYS A 6 2.39 -12.43 11.69
CA LYS A 6 2.05 -11.02 11.95
C LYS A 6 3.10 -10.07 11.38
N MET A 7 4.38 -10.43 11.46
CA MET A 7 5.48 -9.66 10.87
C MET A 7 5.38 -9.62 9.34
N TRP A 8 5.16 -10.76 8.68
CA TRP A 8 5.02 -10.82 7.22
C TRP A 8 3.84 -9.98 6.71
N VAL A 9 2.73 -9.90 7.46
CA VAL A 9 1.59 -9.02 7.13
C VAL A 9 2.00 -7.54 7.19
N SER A 10 2.77 -7.13 8.19
CA SER A 10 3.32 -5.77 8.28
C SER A 10 4.22 -5.43 7.09
N PHE A 11 5.09 -6.37 6.68
CA PHE A 11 5.94 -6.19 5.51
C PHE A 11 5.14 -6.05 4.22
N ALA A 12 4.07 -6.83 4.06
CA ALA A 12 3.16 -6.69 2.94
C ALA A 12 2.50 -5.30 2.93
N GLY A 13 2.00 -4.82 4.07
CA GLY A 13 1.41 -3.48 4.20
C GLY A 13 2.36 -2.36 3.80
N ILE A 14 3.60 -2.41 4.28
CA ILE A 14 4.65 -1.44 3.93
C ILE A 14 4.98 -1.53 2.43
N ALA A 15 5.11 -2.74 1.88
CA ALA A 15 5.37 -2.93 0.45
C ALA A 15 4.25 -2.35 -0.42
N PHE A 16 2.99 -2.52 -0.03
CA PHE A 16 1.83 -1.94 -0.72
C PHE A 16 1.85 -0.41 -0.70
N LEU A 17 2.22 0.21 0.42
CA LEU A 17 2.33 1.66 0.52
C LEU A 17 3.49 2.23 -0.31
N ILE A 18 4.65 1.58 -0.30
CA ILE A 18 5.79 1.97 -1.14
C ILE A 18 5.42 1.85 -2.62
N LEU A 19 4.80 0.73 -3.01
CA LEU A 19 4.36 0.50 -4.37
C LEU A 19 3.34 1.58 -4.80
N SER A 20 2.36 1.88 -3.95
CA SER A 20 1.40 2.96 -4.19
C SER A 20 2.09 4.31 -4.41
N MET A 21 3.04 4.68 -3.54
CA MET A 21 3.80 5.92 -3.66
C MET A 21 4.56 6.00 -4.99
N VAL A 22 5.20 4.90 -5.41
CA VAL A 22 5.90 4.82 -6.70
C VAL A 22 4.93 5.00 -7.86
N LEU A 23 3.77 4.32 -7.86
CA LEU A 23 2.78 4.49 -8.92
C LEU A 23 2.18 5.91 -8.96
N ILE A 24 1.93 6.54 -7.82
CA ILE A 24 1.46 7.94 -7.76
C ILE A 24 2.52 8.86 -8.37
N TYR A 25 3.80 8.67 -8.01
CA TYR A 25 4.90 9.44 -8.57
C TYR A 25 4.99 9.25 -10.09
N LEU A 26 4.91 8.00 -10.56
CA LEU A 26 5.00 7.67 -11.98
C LEU A 26 3.83 8.26 -12.77
N SER A 27 2.61 8.16 -12.24
CA SER A 27 1.42 8.80 -12.80
C SER A 27 1.62 10.31 -12.92
N ARG A 28 2.06 10.98 -11.86
CA ARG A 28 2.14 12.45 -11.83
C ARG A 28 3.24 13.04 -12.71
N TYR A 29 4.41 12.41 -12.76
CA TYR A 29 5.61 13.02 -13.36
C TYR A 29 6.07 12.42 -14.69
N LYS A 30 5.79 11.14 -14.95
CA LYS A 30 6.29 10.45 -16.15
C LYS A 30 5.23 10.25 -17.24
N ILE A 31 3.95 10.17 -16.86
CA ILE A 31 2.87 9.87 -17.81
C ILE A 31 2.26 11.17 -18.36
N LYS A 32 2.53 11.44 -19.65
CA LYS A 32 1.95 12.58 -20.41
C LYS A 32 0.57 12.28 -21.00
N TYR A 33 0.24 11.02 -21.26
CA TYR A 33 -1.02 10.61 -21.88
C TYR A 33 -2.17 10.58 -20.85
N GLY A 34 -3.17 11.45 -21.01
CA GLY A 34 -4.27 11.66 -20.07
C GLY A 34 -5.02 10.40 -19.61
N PRO A 35 -5.42 9.48 -20.50
CA PRO A 35 -6.16 8.26 -20.11
C PRO A 35 -5.34 7.29 -19.28
N VAL A 36 -4.08 7.06 -19.68
CA VAL A 36 -3.15 6.16 -18.97
C VAL A 36 -2.84 6.71 -17.58
N LYS A 37 -2.72 8.05 -17.47
CA LYS A 37 -2.50 8.73 -16.20
C LYS A 37 -3.64 8.47 -15.20
N PHE A 38 -4.88 8.49 -15.68
CA PHE A 38 -6.08 8.22 -14.88
C PHE A 38 -6.11 6.78 -14.37
N VAL A 39 -5.88 5.79 -15.25
CA VAL A 39 -5.88 4.37 -14.85
C VAL A 39 -4.76 4.08 -13.84
N VAL A 40 -3.55 4.58 -14.09
CA VAL A 40 -2.41 4.37 -13.17
C VAL A 40 -2.66 5.08 -11.84
N ALA A 41 -3.23 6.29 -11.84
CA ALA A 41 -3.61 6.98 -10.62
C ALA A 41 -4.67 6.19 -9.84
N LEU A 42 -5.69 5.67 -10.51
CA LEU A 42 -6.76 4.88 -9.90
C LEU A 42 -6.20 3.62 -9.22
N VAL A 43 -5.34 2.87 -9.92
CA VAL A 43 -4.66 1.69 -9.34
C VAL A 43 -3.80 2.08 -8.14
N ALA A 44 -3.09 3.21 -8.23
CA ALA A 44 -2.26 3.68 -7.13
C ALA A 44 -3.08 4.04 -5.89
N TYR A 45 -4.23 4.70 -6.06
CA TYR A 45 -5.14 5.01 -4.96
C TYR A 45 -5.78 3.77 -4.35
N VAL A 46 -6.13 2.76 -5.14
CA VAL A 46 -6.60 1.46 -4.62
C VAL A 46 -5.52 0.80 -3.76
N LEU A 47 -4.27 0.75 -4.25
CA LEU A 47 -3.13 0.24 -3.48
C LEU A 47 -2.88 1.03 -2.20
N LEU A 48 -3.10 2.36 -2.23
CA LEU A 48 -2.97 3.22 -1.05
C LEU A 48 -4.00 2.85 0.02
N ILE A 49 -5.26 2.70 -0.39
CA ILE A 49 -6.37 2.35 0.50
C ILE A 49 -6.16 0.95 1.09
N LEU A 50 -5.76 -0.02 0.27
CA LEU A 50 -5.45 -1.38 0.74
C LEU A 50 -4.27 -1.37 1.72
N GLY A 51 -3.16 -0.70 1.39
CA GLY A 51 -2.01 -0.55 2.28
C GLY A 51 -2.38 0.16 3.59
N PHE A 52 -3.25 1.17 3.54
CA PHE A 52 -3.76 1.87 4.71
C PHE A 52 -4.55 0.91 5.63
N PHE A 53 -5.52 0.15 5.10
CA PHE A 53 -6.28 -0.80 5.90
C PHE A 53 -5.41 -1.92 6.47
N ILE A 54 -4.46 -2.45 5.71
CA ILE A 54 -3.51 -3.47 6.19
C ILE A 54 -2.68 -2.89 7.34
N MET A 55 -2.17 -1.67 7.21
CA MET A 55 -1.38 -1.03 8.26
C MET A 55 -2.21 -0.73 9.51
N VAL A 56 -3.44 -0.25 9.36
CA VAL A 56 -4.37 -0.06 10.48
C VAL A 56 -4.57 -1.38 11.21
N PHE A 57 -4.91 -2.46 10.49
CA PHE A 57 -5.08 -3.79 11.06
C PHE A 57 -3.80 -4.27 11.76
N THR A 58 -2.65 -4.14 11.12
CA THR A 58 -1.33 -4.52 11.66
C THR A 58 -1.00 -3.78 12.96
N VAL A 59 -1.26 -2.47 13.04
CA VAL A 59 -0.94 -1.66 14.23
C VAL A 59 -1.81 -2.09 15.40
N PHE A 60 -3.11 -2.33 15.18
CA PHE A 60 -4.01 -2.82 16.22
C PHE A 60 -3.76 -4.29 16.61
N THR A 61 -3.19 -5.09 15.71
CA THR A 61 -2.85 -6.50 15.94
C THR A 61 -1.36 -6.72 16.27
N GLY A 62 -0.66 -5.64 16.63
CA GLY A 62 0.76 -5.64 16.94
C GLY A 62 1.16 -6.74 17.93
N PRO A 63 2.41 -7.20 17.90
CA PRO A 63 2.86 -8.36 18.69
C PRO A 63 2.72 -8.20 20.20
N THR A 64 2.40 -6.99 20.68
CA THR A 64 2.21 -6.63 22.10
C THR A 64 0.75 -6.37 22.49
N GLY A 65 -0.23 -6.67 21.63
CA GLY A 65 -1.65 -6.55 21.95
C GLY A 65 -2.27 -7.91 22.30
N GLY A 66 -2.24 -8.27 23.59
CA GLY A 66 -2.87 -9.46 24.19
C GLY A 66 -1.87 -10.46 24.74
#